data_AF-A0A821QN12-F1
#
_entry.id   AF-A0A821QN12-F1
#
_cell.length_a   1.000
_cell.length_b   1.000
_cell.length_c   1.000
_cell.angle_alpha   90.00
_cell.angle_beta   90.00
_cell.angle_gamma   90.00
#
_symmetry.space_group_name_H-M   'P 1'
#
loop_
_entity.id
_entity.type
_entity.pdbx_description
1 polymer ?
#
loop_
_entity_poly.entity_id
_entity_poly.type
_entity_poly.pdbx_seq_one_letter_code
_entity_poly.pdbx_strand_id
1 'polypeptide(L)' 'QQQQECRARLPEEPSETEKDITRLKIRLPNNEGILMRRFRINDTLQILFDYLTSQGRMFGDYKLLSTYPKRD' A
#
# COMPACT_ATOMS: atom_id res chain seq x y z
N GLN A 1 11.65 2.01 -19.35
CA GLN A 1 12.53 1.09 -18.59
C GLN A 1 12.42 1.27 -17.06
N GLN A 2 11.79 2.32 -16.52
CA GLN A 2 11.67 2.55 -15.05
C GLN A 2 10.76 1.59 -14.25
N GLN A 3 9.91 0.76 -14.87
CA GLN A 3 8.94 -0.05 -14.12
C GLN A 3 9.55 -1.26 -13.39
N GLN A 4 10.75 -1.70 -13.79
CA GLN A 4 11.36 -2.92 -13.24
C GLN A 4 12.18 -2.67 -11.97
N GLU A 5 12.80 -1.49 -11.81
CA GLU A 5 13.64 -1.18 -10.65
C GLU A 5 12.82 -0.93 -9.36
N CYS A 6 11.58 -0.42 -9.48
CA CYS A 6 10.73 -0.16 -8.30
C CYS A 6 10.25 -1.45 -7.62
N ARG A 7 10.21 -2.58 -8.34
CA ARG A 7 9.79 -3.88 -7.78
C ARG A 7 10.82 -4.45 -6.80
N ALA A 8 12.07 -4.00 -6.85
CA ALA A 8 13.16 -4.52 -6.02
C ALA A 8 13.25 -3.92 -4.62
N ARG A 9 12.48 -2.86 -4.30
CA ARG A 9 12.51 -2.20 -2.98
C ARG A 9 11.28 -2.42 -2.12
N LEU A 10 10.28 -3.12 -2.63
CA LEU A 10 9.14 -3.46 -1.80
C LEU A 10 9.52 -4.59 -0.84
N PRO A 11 9.35 -4.40 0.48
CA PRO A 11 9.50 -5.50 1.41
C PRO A 11 8.53 -6.61 1.02
N GLU A 12 8.93 -7.86 1.21
CA GLU A 12 8.08 -9.01 0.95
C GLU A 12 6.78 -8.89 1.76
N GLU A 13 5.66 -9.27 1.14
CA GLU A 13 4.38 -9.27 1.83
C GLU A 13 4.46 -10.25 3.02
N PRO A 14 4.17 -9.79 4.25
CA PRO A 14 4.25 -10.63 5.42
C PRO A 14 3.24 -11.79 5.33
N SER A 15 3.66 -12.94 5.88
CA SER A 15 2.84 -14.15 5.90
C SER A 15 1.59 -13.94 6.77
N GLU A 16 0.53 -14.72 6.54
CA GLU A 16 -0.67 -14.71 7.39
C GLU A 16 -0.39 -15.18 8.82
N THR A 17 0.64 -16.00 8.98
CA THR A 17 1.05 -16.59 10.25
C THR A 17 2.03 -15.72 11.03
N GLU A 18 2.48 -14.61 10.45
CA GLU A 18 3.41 -13.68 11.09
C GLU A 18 2.67 -12.88 12.17
N LYS A 19 3.31 -12.70 13.33
CA LYS A 19 2.76 -11.87 14.41
C LYS A 19 2.86 -10.40 14.02
N ASP A 20 1.98 -9.58 14.58
CA ASP A 20 2.02 -8.13 14.40
C ASP A 20 1.89 -7.69 12.93
N ILE A 21 0.92 -8.31 12.23
CA ILE A 21 0.52 -7.90 10.89
C ILE A 21 -0.83 -7.18 10.93
N THR A 22 -1.01 -6.23 10.03
CA THR A 22 -2.27 -5.56 9.75
C THR A 22 -2.61 -5.69 8.28
N ARG A 23 -3.90 -5.86 7.97
CA ARG A 23 -4.39 -5.95 6.60
C ARG A 23 -5.00 -4.63 6.20
N LEU A 24 -4.36 -3.93 5.27
CA LEU A 24 -4.88 -2.68 4.73
C LEU A 24 -5.71 -2.95 3.47
N LYS A 25 -6.90 -2.34 3.40
CA LYS A 25 -7.76 -2.32 2.21
C LYS A 25 -7.78 -0.92 1.65
N ILE A 26 -7.23 -0.73 0.47
CA ILE A 26 -7.16 0.56 -0.22
C ILE A 26 -8.20 0.52 -1.32
N ARG A 27 -9.22 1.37 -1.20
CA ARG A 27 -10.23 1.52 -2.24
C ARG A 27 -9.70 2.47 -3.30
N LEU A 28 -9.72 2.01 -4.55
CA LEU A 28 -9.27 2.81 -5.67
C LEU A 28 -10.45 3.62 -6.22
N PRO A 29 -10.20 4.84 -6.73
CA PRO A 29 -11.23 5.63 -7.40
C PRO A 29 -11.68 4.95 -8.71
N ASN A 30 -12.75 5.48 -9.32
CA ASN A 30 -13.21 5.09 -10.66
C ASN A 30 -13.62 3.61 -10.83
N ASN A 31 -14.07 2.95 -9.75
CA ASN A 31 -14.42 1.52 -9.75
C ASN A 31 -13.28 0.59 -10.18
N GLU A 32 -12.02 1.04 -10.08
CA GLU A 32 -10.84 0.21 -10.39
C GLU A 32 -10.64 -0.94 -9.39
N GLY A 33 -11.41 -0.94 -8.29
CA GLY A 33 -11.49 -2.04 -7.34
C GLY A 33 -10.83 -1.72 -6.00
N ILE A 34 -10.37 -2.76 -5.32
CA ILE A 34 -9.79 -2.68 -3.97
C ILE A 34 -8.45 -3.39 -3.99
N LEU A 35 -7.38 -2.69 -3.60
CA LEU A 35 -6.10 -3.32 -3.29
C LEU A 35 -6.12 -3.79 -1.84
N MET A 36 -5.71 -5.03 -1.62
CA MET A 36 -5.57 -5.58 -0.28
C MET A 36 -4.15 -6.08 -0.11
N ARG A 37 -3.47 -5.58 0.91
CA ARG A 37 -2.10 -5.96 1.22
C ARG A 37 -1.89 -6.02 2.72
N ARG A 38 -1.04 -6.93 3.17
CA ARG A 38 -0.63 -7.06 4.56
C ARG A 38 0.62 -6.22 4.80
N PHE A 39 0.71 -5.60 5.97
CA PHE A 39 1.82 -4.79 6.42
C PHE A 39 2.17 -5.19 7.86
N ARG A 40 3.43 -5.11 8.24
CA ARG A 40 3.85 -5.29 9.63
C ARG A 40 3.47 -4.03 10.43
N ILE A 41 3.21 -4.13 11.73
CA ILE A 41 2.92 -2.94 12.55
C ILE A 41 4.07 -1.92 12.54
N ASN A 42 5.29 -2.40 12.33
CA ASN A 42 6.52 -1.59 12.31
C ASN A 42 6.83 -1.05 10.91
N ASP A 43 6.05 -1.40 9.89
CA ASP A 43 6.23 -0.84 8.55
C ASP A 43 5.84 0.64 8.53
N THR A 44 6.61 1.45 7.81
CA THR A 44 6.34 2.87 7.63
C THR A 44 5.30 3.11 6.53
N LEU A 45 4.63 4.26 6.58
CA LEU A 45 3.73 4.68 5.49
C LEU A 45 4.44 4.82 4.14
N GLN A 46 5.77 4.99 4.11
CA GLN A 46 6.54 5.02 2.86
C GLN A 46 6.41 3.69 2.10
N ILE A 47 6.46 2.55 2.77
CA ILE A 47 6.30 1.22 2.14
C ILE A 47 4.95 1.09 1.44
N LEU A 48 3.90 1.68 2.04
CA LEU A 48 2.58 1.75 1.43
C LEU A 48 2.58 2.62 0.17
N PHE A 49 3.29 3.76 0.19
CA PHE A 49 3.40 4.65 -0.97
C PHE A 49 4.26 4.05 -2.10
N ASP A 50 5.37 3.38 -1.75
CA ASP A 50 6.17 2.61 -2.69
C ASP A 50 5.33 1.51 -3.36
N TYR A 51 4.46 0.84 -2.57
CA TYR A 51 3.54 -0.16 -3.11
C TYR A 51 2.59 0.44 -4.15
N LEU A 52 1.94 1.56 -3.84
CA LEU A 52 1.05 2.24 -4.78
C LEU A 52 1.80 2.70 -6.04
N THR A 53 3.03 3.19 -5.88
CA THR A 53 3.92 3.58 -6.97
C THR A 53 4.27 2.38 -7.86
N SER A 54 4.53 1.21 -7.28
CA SER A 54 4.76 -0.04 -8.02
C SER A 54 3.54 -0.51 -8.82
N GLN A 55 2.33 -0.16 -8.37
CA GLN A 55 1.08 -0.42 -9.10
C GLN A 55 0.82 0.61 -10.20
N GLY A 56 1.78 1.52 -10.46
CA GLY A 56 1.68 2.55 -11.49
C GLY A 56 0.91 3.81 -11.04
N ARG A 57 0.64 3.98 -9.74
CA ARG A 57 -0.05 5.15 -9.20
C ARG A 57 0.94 6.09 -8.56
N MET A 58 1.14 7.26 -9.14
CA MET A 58 2.10 8.24 -8.63
C MET A 58 1.53 9.02 -7.44
N PHE A 59 2.42 9.36 -6.50
CA PHE A 59 2.10 10.20 -5.34
C PHE A 59 1.94 11.65 -5.79
N GLY A 60 0.70 12.13 -5.89
CA GLY A 60 0.37 13.48 -6.35
C GLY A 60 -1.10 13.65 -6.71
N ASP A 61 -1.71 12.61 -7.30
CA ASP A 61 -3.11 12.64 -7.75
C ASP A 61 -4.12 12.13 -6.70
N TYR A 62 -3.64 11.47 -5.64
CA TYR A 62 -4.50 10.76 -4.69
C TYR A 62 -4.11 11.06 -3.24
N LYS A 63 -5.09 11.44 -2.43
CA LYS A 63 -4.97 11.49 -0.97
C LYS A 63 -5.46 10.19 -0.35
N LEU A 64 -4.64 9.59 0.51
CA LEU A 64 -5.05 8.44 1.31
C LEU A 64 -5.85 8.94 2.52
N LEU A 65 -7.07 8.41 2.68
CA LEU A 65 -7.95 8.74 3.80
C LEU A 65 -8.20 7.47 4.62
N SER A 66 -8.08 7.56 5.95
CA SER A 66 -8.45 6.45 6.82
C SER A 66 -9.97 6.28 6.83
N THR A 67 -10.43 5.03 6.76
CA THR A 67 -11.86 4.72 6.76
C THR A 67 -12.48 4.91 8.15
N TYR A 68 -11.73 4.64 9.23
CA TYR A 68 -12.18 4.89 10.60
C TYR A 68 -11.02 4.94 11.61
N PRO A 69 -11.02 5.89 12.57
CA PRO A 69 -11.76 7.16 12.49
C PRO A 69 -11.25 7.94 11.27
N LYS A 70 -12.14 8.68 10.59
CA LYS A 70 -11.73 9.51 9.44
C LYS A 70 -10.70 10.53 9.91
N ARG A 71 -9.45 10.34 9.50
CA ARG A 71 -8.37 11.30 9.64
C ARG A 71 -7.92 11.68 8.23
N ASP A 72 -7.88 13.00 8.05
CA ASP A 72 -7.29 13.70 6.93
C ASP A 72 -5.76 13.63 6.97
#